data_AF-K9VL12-F1
#
_entry.id   AF-K9VL12-F1
#
_cell.length_a   1.000
_cell.length_b   1.000
_cell.length_c   1.000
_cell.angle_alpha   90.00
_cell.angle_beta   90.00
_cell.angle_gamma   90.00
#
_symmetry.space_group_name_H-M   'P 1'
#
loop_
_entity.id
_entity.type
_entity.pdbx_description
1 polymer ?
#
loop_
_entity_poly.entity_id
_entity_poly.type
_entity_poly.pdbx_seq_one_letter_code
_entity_poly.pdbx_strand_id
1 'polypeptide(L)'
;MRCMGKTGRVLRDVLDTYGISQNKLASAMGVRSSVVYRWFNELIDPTGETLVKMVAALKLLDIDAAREFVRRYLGEILEDESEGEVDRSKNTE
;
A
#
# COMPACT_ATOMS: atom_id res chain seq x y z
N MET A 1 -11.81 11.81 -13.50
CA MET A 1 -11.09 11.33 -12.31
C MET A 1 -10.71 9.88 -12.54
N ARG A 2 -9.44 9.54 -12.81
CA ARG A 2 -9.03 8.12 -12.88
C ARG A 2 -8.72 7.69 -11.45
N CYS A 3 -9.48 6.72 -10.95
CA CYS A 3 -9.30 6.12 -9.65
C CYS A 3 -7.87 5.60 -9.55
N MET A 4 -7.04 6.30 -8.78
CA MET A 4 -5.72 5.82 -8.41
C MET A 4 -5.89 4.48 -7.69
N GLY A 5 -5.20 3.42 -8.10
CA GLY A 5 -5.34 2.09 -7.51
C GLY A 5 -4.82 2.10 -6.06
N LYS A 6 -5.71 1.87 -5.08
CA LYS A 6 -5.36 1.91 -3.63
C LYS A 6 -4.13 1.05 -3.33
N THR A 7 -4.06 -0.13 -3.96
CA THR A 7 -2.95 -1.06 -3.77
C THR A 7 -1.61 -0.47 -4.15
N GLY A 8 -1.48 0.20 -5.29
CA GLY A 8 -0.19 0.69 -5.76
C GLY A 8 0.37 1.80 -4.88
N ARG A 9 -0.49 2.69 -4.38
CA ARG A 9 -0.09 3.72 -3.41
C ARG A 9 0.39 3.12 -2.09
N VAL A 10 -0.43 2.26 -1.48
CA VAL A 10 -0.09 1.62 -0.20
C VAL A 10 1.19 0.79 -0.34
N LEU A 11 1.32 0.04 -1.44
CA LEU A 11 2.52 -0.75 -1.70
C LEU A 11 3.76 0.12 -1.79
N ARG A 12 3.71 1.20 -2.59
CA ARG A 12 4.83 2.12 -2.76
C ARG A 12 5.27 2.71 -1.42
N ASP A 13 4.33 3.26 -0.66
CA ASP A 13 4.64 3.89 0.62
C ASP A 13 5.26 2.90 1.62
N VAL A 14 4.77 1.67 1.66
CA VAL A 14 5.33 0.60 2.52
C VAL A 14 6.74 0.22 2.06
N LEU A 15 6.95 0.03 0.75
CA LEU A 15 8.27 -0.31 0.24
C LEU A 15 9.30 0.79 0.55
N ASP A 16 8.93 2.06 0.38
CA ASP A 16 9.79 3.20 0.65
C ASP A 16 10.06 3.35 2.16
N THR A 17 9.03 3.23 3.00
CA THR A 17 9.14 3.37 4.47
C THR A 17 10.05 2.32 5.09
N TYR A 18 9.97 1.08 4.61
CA TYR A 18 10.74 -0.05 5.14
C TYR A 18 12.01 -0.35 4.32
N GLY A 19 12.36 0.48 3.33
CA GLY A 19 13.57 0.29 2.52
C GLY A 19 13.59 -1.00 1.70
N ILE A 20 12.41 -1.50 1.29
CA ILE A 20 12.26 -2.74 0.53
C ILE A 20 12.22 -2.40 -0.96
N SER A 21 13.20 -2.89 -1.73
CA SER A 21 13.19 -2.67 -3.19
C SER A 21 12.14 -3.54 -3.90
N GLN A 22 11.62 -3.05 -5.03
CA GLN A 22 10.68 -3.82 -5.88
C GLN A 22 11.25 -5.18 -6.30
N ASN A 23 12.56 -5.24 -6.57
CA ASN A 23 13.25 -6.48 -6.92
C ASN A 23 13.26 -7.48 -5.75
N LYS A 24 13.48 -7.00 -4.51
CA LYS A 24 13.47 -7.84 -3.32
C LYS A 24 12.08 -8.45 -3.10
N LEU A 25 11.02 -7.66 -3.27
CA LEU A 25 9.64 -8.14 -3.23
C LEU A 25 9.37 -9.16 -4.37
N ALA A 26 9.80 -8.85 -5.60
CA ALA A 26 9.61 -9.75 -6.74
C ALA A 26 10.27 -11.12 -6.52
N SER A 27 11.50 -11.14 -6.01
CA SER A 27 12.21 -12.36 -5.64
C SER A 27 11.49 -13.15 -4.55
N ALA A 28 10.99 -12.47 -3.50
CA ALA A 28 10.23 -13.12 -2.43
C ALA A 28 8.89 -13.71 -2.92
N MET A 29 8.25 -13.06 -3.90
CA MET A 29 7.02 -13.54 -4.52
C MET A 29 7.23 -14.59 -5.62
N GLY A 30 8.47 -14.80 -6.07
CA GLY A 30 8.78 -15.68 -7.22
C GLY A 30 8.22 -15.17 -8.56
N VAL A 31 8.06 -13.85 -8.70
CA VAL A 31 7.54 -13.21 -9.93
C VAL A 31 8.60 -12.34 -10.58
N ARG A 32 8.37 -11.93 -11.83
CA ARG A 32 9.26 -10.98 -12.51
C ARG A 32 9.12 -9.58 -11.91
N SER A 33 10.23 -8.84 -11.79
CA SER A 33 10.21 -7.44 -11.32
C SER A 33 9.27 -6.54 -12.14
N SER A 34 9.10 -6.82 -13.43
CA SER A 34 8.16 -6.08 -14.28
C SER A 34 6.70 -6.19 -13.83
N VAL A 35 6.33 -7.26 -13.12
CA VAL A 35 4.99 -7.43 -12.55
C VAL A 35 4.82 -6.53 -11.34
N VAL A 36 5.79 -6.55 -10.42
CA VAL A 36 5.81 -5.65 -9.25
C VAL A 36 5.84 -4.19 -9.67
N TYR A 37 6.62 -3.85 -10.70
CA TYR A 37 6.66 -2.51 -11.29
C TYR A 37 5.28 -2.04 -11.74
N ARG A 38 4.46 -2.91 -12.35
CA ARG A 38 3.11 -2.55 -12.79
C ARG A 38 2.19 -2.23 -11.62
N TRP A 39 2.30 -2.95 -10.50
CA TRP A 39 1.53 -2.65 -9.29
C TRP A 39 2.02 -1.37 -8.62
N PHE A 40 3.34 -1.21 -8.48
CA PHE A 40 3.98 -0.05 -7.87
C PHE A 40 3.64 1.27 -8.59
N ASN A 41 3.59 1.23 -9.92
CA ASN A 41 3.23 2.36 -10.77
C ASN A 41 1.74 2.42 -11.12
N GLU A 42 0.90 1.64 -10.44
CA GLU A 42 -0.57 1.70 -10.60
C GLU A 42 -1.05 1.44 -12.04
N LEU A 43 -0.28 0.65 -12.81
CA LEU A 43 -0.60 0.29 -14.19
C LEU A 43 -1.65 -0.83 -14.27
N ILE A 44 -1.66 -1.71 -13.28
CA ILE A 44 -2.58 -2.85 -13.13
C ILE A 44 -2.86 -3.02 -11.65
N ASP A 45 -4.12 -3.27 -11.28
CA ASP A 45 -4.44 -3.70 -9.92
C ASP A 45 -4.20 -5.20 -9.75
N PRO A 46 -3.53 -5.64 -8.66
CA PRO A 46 -3.39 -7.06 -8.36
C PRO A 46 -4.74 -7.69 -7.99
N THR A 47 -4.87 -8.98 -8.26
CA THR A 47 -6.05 -9.76 -7.82
C THR A 47 -6.04 -9.97 -6.30
N GLY A 48 -7.18 -10.36 -5.73
CA GLY A 48 -7.28 -10.72 -4.30
C GLY A 48 -6.28 -11.80 -3.88
N GLU A 49 -6.08 -12.83 -4.72
CA GLU A 49 -5.08 -13.87 -4.48
C GLU A 49 -3.65 -13.31 -4.48
N THR A 50 -3.38 -12.37 -5.38
CA THR A 50 -2.07 -11.72 -5.49
C THR A 50 -1.78 -10.85 -4.27
N LEU A 51 -2.78 -10.16 -3.71
CA LEU A 51 -2.66 -9.41 -2.47
C LEU A 51 -2.25 -10.32 -1.30
N VAL A 52 -2.86 -11.50 -1.17
CA VAL A 52 -2.48 -12.47 -0.13
C VAL A 52 -1.02 -12.91 -0.29
N LYS A 53 -0.59 -13.21 -1.53
CA LYS A 53 0.81 -13.54 -1.84
C LYS A 53 1.77 -12.39 -1.54
N MET A 54 1.35 -11.15 -1.79
CA MET A 54 2.12 -9.95 -1.51
C MET A 54 2.31 -9.75 -0.01
N VAL A 55 1.26 -9.88 0.80
CA VAL A 55 1.35 -9.81 2.27
C VAL A 55 2.23 -10.92 2.82
N ALA A 56 2.11 -12.15 2.30
CA ALA A 56 2.97 -13.26 2.69
C ALA A 56 4.45 -12.99 2.36
N ALA A 57 4.74 -12.45 1.17
CA ALA A 57 6.10 -12.08 0.78
C ALA A 57 6.65 -10.92 1.61
N LEU A 58 5.87 -9.87 1.86
CA LEU A 58 6.26 -8.80 2.77
C LEU A 58 6.59 -9.36 4.14
N LYS A 59 5.78 -10.27 4.69
CA LYS A 59 6.01 -10.90 5.99
C LYS A 59 7.34 -11.66 6.06
N LEU A 60 7.79 -12.26 4.96
CA LEU A 60 9.10 -12.91 4.88
C LEU A 60 10.26 -11.92 4.86
N LEU A 61 10.05 -10.72 4.33
CA LEU A 61 11.06 -9.68 4.21
C LEU A 61 11.14 -8.80 5.47
N ASP A 62 9.98 -8.41 6.01
CA ASP A 62 9.79 -7.58 7.18
C ASP A 62 8.33 -7.72 7.69
N ILE A 63 8.18 -8.19 8.93
CA ILE A 63 6.85 -8.42 9.54
C ILE A 63 6.06 -7.11 9.75
N ASP A 64 6.75 -6.01 10.02
CA ASP A 64 6.12 -4.72 10.28
C ASP A 64 5.68 -4.06 8.97
N ALA A 65 6.44 -4.22 7.89
CA ALA A 65 6.00 -3.83 6.55
C ALA A 65 4.70 -4.55 6.14
N ALA A 66 4.59 -5.85 6.44
CA ALA A 66 3.39 -6.63 6.15
C ALA A 66 2.19 -6.16 6.97
N ARG A 67 2.38 -5.88 8.26
CA ARG A 67 1.33 -5.35 9.13
C ARG A 67 0.85 -3.99 8.65
N GLU A 68 1.78 -3.11 8.30
CA GLU A 68 1.46 -1.76 7.84
C GLU A 68 0.71 -1.79 6.51
N PHE A 69 1.13 -2.66 5.58
CA PHE A 69 0.40 -2.85 4.32
C PHE A 69 -1.04 -3.29 4.57
N VAL A 70 -1.28 -4.29 5.42
CA VAL A 70 -2.64 -4.76 5.75
C VAL A 70 -3.45 -3.65 6.44
N ARG A 71 -2.83 -2.95 7.40
CA ARG A 71 -3.46 -1.86 8.14
C ARG A 71 -3.90 -0.73 7.21
N ARG A 72 -3.04 -0.28 6.29
CA ARG A 72 -3.40 0.79 5.35
C ARG A 72 -4.34 0.32 4.25
N TYR A 73 -4.12 -0.87 3.70
CA TYR A 73 -4.96 -1.38 2.61
C TYR A 73 -6.39 -1.70 3.05
N LEU A 74 -6.56 -2.34 4.22
CA LEU A 74 -7.88 -2.72 4.75
C LEU A 74 -8.42 -1.73 5.78
N GLY A 75 -7.57 -1.13 6.62
CA GLY A 75 -8.00 -0.20 7.66
C GLY A 75 -8.55 1.12 7.11
N GLU A 76 -7.97 1.65 6.03
CA GLU A 76 -8.56 2.81 5.32
C GLU A 76 -9.92 2.47 4.66
N ILE A 77 -10.39 1.21 4.66
CA ILE A 77 -11.77 0.86 4.23
C ILE A 77 -12.76 1.03 5.40
N LEU A 78 -12.27 0.93 6.63
CA LEU A 78 -13.06 0.99 7.86
C LEU A 78 -13.04 2.38 8.49
N GLU A 79 -12.06 3.20 8.13
CA GLU A 79 -12.04 4.62 8.43
C GLU A 79 -12.98 5.32 7.44
N ASP A 80 -14.24 5.51 7.85
CA ASP A 80 -15.19 6.38 7.14
C ASP A 80 -14.52 7.73 6.87
N GLU A 81 -14.79 8.32 5.69
CA GLU A 81 -14.33 9.64 5.21
C GLU A 81 -14.75 10.78 6.17
N SER A 82 -14.22 10.79 7.39
CA SER A 82 -14.36 11.87 8.37
C SER A 82 -13.18 12.84 8.26
N GLU A 83 -12.80 13.19 7.03
CA GLU A 83 -12.05 14.42 6.77
C GLU A 83 -13.00 15.46 6.17
N GLY A 84 -13.74 16.10 7.07
CA GLY A 84 -14.51 17.30 6.81
C GLY A 84 -14.82 17.97 8.14
N GLU A 85 -14.26 19.16 8.34
CA GLU A 85 -14.52 20.08 9.47
C GLU A 85 -13.62 19.91 10.74
N VAL A 86 -12.35 20.30 10.61
CA VAL A 86 -11.72 21.08 11.70
C VAL A 86 -11.54 22.49 11.17
N ASP A 87 -12.65 23.24 11.15
CA ASP A 87 -12.56 24.70 11.07
C ASP A 87 -11.91 25.21 12.36
N ARG A 88 -10.61 25.45 12.26
CA ARG A 88 -9.83 26.18 13.25
C ARG A 88 -10.11 27.67 13.06
N SER A 89 -11.36 28.10 13.22
CA SER A 89 -11.70 29.51 13.37
C SER A 89 -11.12 30.01 14.68
N LYS A 90 -9.91 30.55 14.55
CA LYS A 90 -9.42 31.62 15.40
C LYS A 90 -10.50 32.70 15.42
N ASN A 91 -11.11 32.95 16.56
CA ASN A 91 -11.51 34.31 16.90
C ASN A 91 -11.17 34.57 18.36
N THR A 92 -9.94 35.03 18.53
CA THR A 92 -9.58 35.97 19.58
C THR A 92 -10.30 37.27 19.28
N GLU A 93 -11.26 37.65 20.12
CA GLU A 93 -11.35 38.99 20.75
C GLU A 93 -12.45 38.98 21.82
#